data_AF-A0A7S2IPR8-F1
#
_entry.id   AF-A0A7S2IPR8-F1
#
_cell.length_a   1.000
_cell.length_b   1.000
_cell.length_c   1.000
_cell.angle_alpha   90.00
_cell.angle_beta   90.00
_cell.angle_gamma   90.00
#
_symmetry.space_group_name_H-M   'P 1'
#
loop_
_entity.id
_entity.type
_entity.pdbx_description
1 polymer ?
#
loop_
_entity_poly.entity_id
_entity_poly.type
_entity_poly.pdbx_seq_one_letter_code
_entity_poly.pdbx_strand_id
1 'polypeptide(L)'
;EMPCTASISVPQAYRERGAKIPKTEQRGITLVQLSTLADLVQRVLARVELGDAFNHDERIDWDTVNLYHMNTHFVKPLTARFKCSFVEVVAQEAQTPIWFVSHWWGTPFQ
;
A
#
# COMPACT_ATOMS: atom_id res chain seq x y z
N GLU A 1 0.49 13.95 4.48
CA GLU A 1 1.22 13.02 5.37
C GLU A 1 0.41 11.74 5.51
N MET A 2 1.04 10.63 5.90
CA MET A 2 0.35 9.34 6.04
C MET A 2 -0.59 9.40 7.26
N PRO A 3 -1.86 8.93 7.21
CA PRO A 3 -2.81 9.07 8.32
C PRO A 3 -2.31 8.44 9.64
N CYS A 4 -1.37 7.50 9.53
CA CYS A 4 -0.76 6.80 10.64
C CYS A 4 0.13 7.67 11.55
N THR A 5 0.60 8.85 11.12
CA THR A 5 1.63 9.58 11.88
C THR A 5 1.20 10.03 13.27
N ALA A 6 -0.10 10.12 13.57
CA ALA A 6 -0.61 10.51 14.88
C ALA A 6 -0.94 9.33 15.82
N SER A 7 -1.17 8.11 15.33
CA SER A 7 -1.71 7.00 16.14
C SER A 7 -1.05 5.62 15.93
N ILE A 8 -0.36 5.38 14.80
CA ILE A 8 0.23 4.08 14.48
C ILE A 8 1.62 4.28 13.90
N SER A 9 2.65 3.79 14.61
CA SER A 9 4.01 3.89 14.11
C SER A 9 4.17 3.10 12.81
N VAL A 10 4.76 3.72 11.78
CA VAL A 10 5.10 3.04 10.54
C VAL A 10 5.98 1.81 10.85
N PRO A 11 5.62 0.61 10.36
CA PRO A 11 6.41 -0.60 10.55
C PRO A 11 7.87 -0.39 10.16
N GLN A 12 8.81 -0.98 10.91
CA GLN A 12 10.25 -0.83 10.65
C GLN A 12 10.61 -1.19 9.21
N ALA A 13 9.97 -2.21 8.65
CA ALA A 13 10.16 -2.66 7.27
C ALA A 13 9.88 -1.58 6.20
N TYR A 14 9.17 -0.50 6.52
CA TYR A 14 8.84 0.57 5.57
C TYR A 14 9.60 1.88 5.83
N ARG A 15 10.50 1.90 6.83
CA ARG A 15 11.24 3.11 7.21
C ARG A 15 12.46 3.38 6.33
N GLU A 16 12.86 2.39 5.55
CA GLU A 16 14.01 2.41 4.66
C GLU A 16 13.63 1.76 3.33
N ARG A 17 14.41 2.04 2.30
CA ARG A 17 14.26 1.41 0.99
C ARG A 17 15.00 0.08 1.01
N GLY A 18 14.31 -1.03 0.76
CA GLY A 18 14.92 -2.36 0.67
C GLY A 18 15.86 -2.51 -0.53
N ALA A 19 15.44 -2.09 -1.72
CA ALA A 19 16.25 -2.22 -2.94
C ALA A 19 16.00 -1.12 -3.97
N LYS A 20 16.99 -0.88 -4.84
CA LYS A 20 16.82 -0.09 -6.06
C LYS A 20 16.66 -1.04 -7.24
N ILE A 21 15.48 -1.04 -7.85
CA ILE A 21 15.13 -1.93 -8.96
C ILE A 21 14.91 -1.06 -10.21
N PRO A 22 15.89 -0.93 -11.11
CA PRO A 22 15.82 0.03 -12.22
C PRO A 22 14.66 -0.24 -13.19
N LYS A 23 14.42 -1.52 -13.51
CA LYS A 23 13.42 -1.96 -14.47
C LYS A 23 12.06 -2.12 -13.81
N THR A 24 11.04 -1.42 -14.32
CA THR A 24 9.70 -1.43 -13.72
C THR A 24 9.05 -2.81 -13.80
N GLU A 25 9.30 -3.55 -14.88
CA GLU A 25 8.83 -4.92 -15.08
C GLU A 25 9.41 -5.92 -14.07
N GLN A 26 10.50 -5.55 -13.38
CA GLN A 26 11.12 -6.36 -12.32
C GLN A 26 10.64 -5.96 -10.92
N ARG A 27 9.64 -5.09 -10.81
CA ARG A 27 9.04 -4.65 -9.55
C ARG A 27 7.74 -5.43 -9.28
N GLY A 28 7.80 -6.76 -9.40
CA GLY A 28 6.70 -7.64 -9.04
C GLY A 28 6.51 -7.70 -7.52
N ILE A 29 5.26 -7.73 -7.07
CA ILE A 29 4.92 -7.91 -5.66
C ILE A 29 4.58 -9.37 -5.38
N THR A 30 5.08 -9.93 -4.28
CA THR A 30 4.66 -11.27 -3.81
C THR A 30 3.34 -11.20 -3.06
N LEU A 31 2.61 -12.31 -3.02
CA LEU A 31 1.40 -12.41 -2.20
C LEU A 31 1.67 -12.08 -0.73
N VAL A 32 2.80 -12.53 -0.17
CA VAL A 32 3.17 -12.22 1.23
C VAL A 32 3.37 -10.72 1.46
N GLN A 33 4.06 -10.03 0.55
CA GLN A 33 4.25 -8.57 0.64
C GLN A 33 2.91 -7.82 0.51
N LEU A 34 2.03 -8.27 -0.39
CA LEU A 34 0.70 -7.68 -0.56
C LEU A 34 -0.20 -7.92 0.68
N SER A 35 -0.22 -9.13 1.22
CA SER A 35 -0.95 -9.46 2.46
C SER A 35 -0.41 -8.68 3.66
N THR A 36 0.91 -8.49 3.76
CA THR A 36 1.50 -7.68 4.84
C THR A 36 1.04 -6.21 4.76
N LEU A 37 0.91 -5.67 3.55
CA LEU A 37 0.33 -4.34 3.34
C LEU A 37 -1.15 -4.32 3.75
N ALA A 38 -1.91 -5.33 3.35
CA ALA A 38 -3.31 -5.50 3.72
C ALA A 38 -3.50 -5.52 5.26
N ASP A 39 -2.67 -6.27 5.98
CA ASP A 39 -2.68 -6.32 7.45
C ASP A 39 -2.37 -4.96 8.10
N LEU A 40 -1.48 -4.17 7.50
CA LEU A 40 -1.25 -2.80 7.95
C LEU A 40 -2.52 -1.96 7.74
N VAL A 41 -3.10 -2.00 6.54
CA VAL A 41 -4.30 -1.24 6.19
C VAL A 41 -5.45 -1.57 7.13
N GLN A 42 -5.73 -2.86 7.34
CA GLN A 42 -6.79 -3.32 8.25
C GLN A 42 -6.57 -2.81 9.69
N ARG A 43 -5.34 -2.92 10.21
CA ARG A 43 -5.00 -2.43 11.56
C ARG A 43 -5.16 -0.92 11.72
N VAL A 44 -4.95 -0.17 10.64
CA VAL A 44 -5.08 1.29 10.61
C VAL A 44 -6.54 1.69 10.53
N LEU A 45 -7.33 1.09 9.64
CA LEU A 45 -8.77 1.36 9.52
C LEU A 45 -9.55 0.99 10.81
N ALA A 46 -9.05 0.02 11.58
CA ALA A 46 -9.61 -0.31 12.90
C ALA A 46 -9.40 0.79 13.97
N ARG A 47 -8.55 1.79 13.72
CA ARG A 47 -8.16 2.82 14.71
C ARG A 47 -8.29 4.25 14.20
N VAL A 48 -8.34 4.43 12.88
CA VAL A 48 -8.33 5.74 12.21
C VAL A 48 -9.49 5.77 11.23
N GLU A 49 -10.28 6.82 11.32
CA GLU A 49 -11.35 7.09 10.36
C GLU A 49 -10.77 7.81 9.14
N LEU A 50 -10.97 7.23 7.96
CA LEU A 50 -10.59 7.82 6.68
C LEU A 50 -11.88 8.06 5.89
N GLY A 51 -11.99 9.25 5.29
CA GLY A 51 -13.10 9.58 4.39
C GLY A 51 -12.79 9.16 2.95
N ASP A 52 -13.82 8.73 2.23
CA ASP A 52 -13.76 8.56 0.78
C ASP A 52 -13.88 9.93 0.10
N ALA A 53 -12.85 10.30 -0.67
CA ALA A 53 -12.82 11.56 -1.42
C ALA A 53 -13.71 11.54 -2.68
N PHE A 54 -14.12 10.36 -3.15
CA PHE A 54 -14.96 10.20 -4.34
C PHE A 54 -16.44 10.07 -3.97
N ASN A 55 -16.75 9.36 -2.89
CA ASN A 55 -18.09 9.21 -2.35
C ASN A 55 -18.26 10.07 -1.10
N HIS A 56 -18.08 11.38 -1.26
CA HIS A 56 -18.21 12.39 -0.20
C HIS A 56 -19.28 12.00 0.82
N ASP A 57 -18.85 11.75 2.07
CA ASP A 57 -19.60 11.30 3.26
C ASP A 57 -19.50 9.82 3.63
N GLU A 58 -18.87 8.95 2.82
CA GLU A 58 -18.63 7.56 3.20
C GLU A 58 -17.30 7.36 3.95
N ARG A 59 -17.38 6.65 5.08
CA ARG A 59 -16.22 6.17 5.84
C ARG A 59 -15.64 4.96 5.13
N ILE A 60 -14.33 4.95 4.95
CA ILE A 60 -13.59 3.77 4.48
C ILE A 60 -13.42 2.81 5.65
N ASP A 61 -13.92 1.59 5.49
CA ASP A 61 -13.69 0.46 6.39
C ASP A 61 -13.03 -0.72 5.64
N TRP A 62 -12.83 -1.84 6.32
CA TRP A 62 -12.17 -3.01 5.74
C TRP A 62 -12.98 -3.70 4.62
N ASP A 63 -14.30 -3.55 4.63
CA ASP A 63 -15.19 -4.19 3.66
C ASP A 63 -15.36 -3.33 2.39
N THR A 64 -15.03 -2.04 2.49
CA THR A 64 -15.16 -1.05 1.40
C THR A 64 -13.83 -0.56 0.85
N VAL A 65 -12.72 -0.79 1.55
CA VAL A 65 -11.39 -0.35 1.10
C VAL A 65 -11.02 -0.99 -0.24
N ASN A 66 -10.55 -0.17 -1.18
CA ASN A 66 -10.13 -0.60 -2.51
C ASN A 66 -8.70 -0.11 -2.80
N LEU A 67 -8.16 -0.44 -3.99
CA LEU A 67 -6.78 -0.09 -4.32
C LEU A 67 -6.55 1.42 -4.51
N TYR A 68 -7.58 2.21 -4.85
CA TYR A 68 -7.46 3.68 -4.86
C TYR A 68 -7.25 4.23 -3.45
N HIS A 69 -8.00 3.73 -2.47
CA HIS A 69 -7.87 4.09 -1.07
C HIS A 69 -6.50 3.69 -0.52
N MET A 70 -6.09 2.43 -0.74
CA MET A 70 -4.77 1.93 -0.32
C MET A 70 -3.63 2.74 -0.92
N ASN A 71 -3.73 3.07 -2.22
CA ASN A 71 -2.69 3.85 -2.89
C ASN A 71 -2.58 5.27 -2.33
N THR A 72 -3.72 5.93 -2.11
CA THR A 72 -3.79 7.33 -1.67
C THR A 72 -3.33 7.50 -0.23
N HIS A 73 -3.83 6.65 0.68
CA HIS A 73 -3.58 6.80 2.11
C HIS A 73 -2.35 6.08 2.63
N PHE A 74 -1.87 5.03 1.93
CA PHE A 74 -0.79 4.18 2.43
C PHE A 74 0.41 4.15 1.48
N VAL A 75 0.23 3.72 0.24
CA VAL A 75 1.36 3.50 -0.68
C VAL A 75 2.07 4.82 -1.02
N LYS A 76 1.34 5.84 -1.47
CA LYS A 76 1.94 7.14 -1.83
C LYS A 76 2.69 7.78 -0.67
N PRO A 77 2.14 7.87 0.56
CA PRO A 77 2.90 8.44 1.67
C PRO A 77 4.13 7.63 2.06
N LEU A 78 4.05 6.29 2.05
CA LEU A 78 5.20 5.42 2.34
C LEU A 78 6.34 5.60 1.34
N THR A 79 6.01 5.79 0.06
CA THR A 79 7.02 5.86 -1.01
C THR A 79 7.49 7.29 -1.31
N ALA A 80 6.74 8.31 -0.91
CA ALA A 80 7.02 9.72 -1.21
C ALA A 80 8.42 10.15 -0.75
N ARG A 81 8.85 9.73 0.45
CA ARG A 81 10.19 10.04 1.00
C ARG A 81 11.32 9.52 0.11
N PHE A 82 11.12 8.38 -0.53
CA PHE A 82 12.14 7.69 -1.33
C PHE A 82 12.02 7.95 -2.83
N LYS A 83 10.90 8.55 -3.28
CA LYS A 83 10.54 8.76 -4.69
C LYS A 83 10.69 7.46 -5.51
N CYS A 84 10.11 6.37 -4.99
CA CYS A 84 10.25 5.02 -5.56
C CYS A 84 8.91 4.28 -5.60
N SER A 85 8.90 3.06 -6.13
CA SER A 85 7.73 2.17 -6.05
C SER A 85 7.60 1.53 -4.66
N PHE A 86 6.41 1.03 -4.31
CA PHE A 86 6.23 0.30 -3.04
C PHE A 86 7.10 -0.96 -2.97
N VAL A 87 7.25 -1.66 -4.10
CA VAL A 87 8.07 -2.87 -4.18
C VAL A 87 9.52 -2.58 -3.83
N GLU A 88 10.06 -1.43 -4.24
CA GLU A 88 11.42 -1.03 -3.86
C GLU A 88 11.60 -0.74 -2.35
N VAL A 89 10.51 -0.51 -1.62
CA VAL A 89 10.53 -0.42 -0.16
C VAL A 89 10.59 -1.80 0.47
N VAL A 90 9.79 -2.75 -0.04
CA VAL A 90 9.57 -4.06 0.62
C VAL A 90 10.40 -5.22 0.06
N ALA A 91 11.02 -5.05 -1.10
CA ALA A 91 11.86 -6.04 -1.76
C ALA A 91 13.33 -5.86 -1.39
N GLN A 92 14.06 -6.96 -1.28
CA GLN A 92 15.52 -6.95 -1.11
C GLN A 92 16.28 -7.00 -2.46
N GLU A 93 15.59 -7.42 -3.52
CA GLU A 93 16.14 -7.55 -4.87
C GLU A 93 15.04 -7.46 -5.95
N ALA A 94 15.43 -7.58 -7.22
CA ALA A 94 14.51 -7.60 -8.35
C ALA A 94 13.56 -8.81 -8.30
N GLN A 95 12.27 -8.58 -8.52
CA GLN A 95 11.22 -9.59 -8.47
C GLN A 95 10.52 -9.67 -9.84
N THR A 96 11.03 -10.52 -10.75
CA THR A 96 10.47 -10.67 -12.10
C THR A 96 9.19 -11.52 -12.06
N PRO A 97 8.01 -10.96 -12.36
CA PRO A 97 6.78 -11.74 -12.42
C PRO A 97 6.75 -12.61 -13.68
N ILE A 98 6.18 -13.82 -13.56
CA ILE A 98 5.93 -14.73 -14.69
C ILE A 98 4.49 -14.63 -15.21
N TRP A 99 3.59 -14.04 -14.43
CA TRP A 99 2.20 -13.76 -14.76
C TRP A 99 1.78 -12.45 -14.08
N PHE A 100 0.73 -11.81 -14.60
CA PHE A 100 0.14 -10.59 -14.05
C PHE A 100 -1.36 -10.75 -13.92
N VAL A 101 -1.92 -10.25 -12.81
CA VAL A 101 -3.37 -10.21 -12.58
C VAL A 101 -3.84 -8.79 -12.85
N SER A 102 -4.75 -8.66 -13.82
CA SER A 102 -5.45 -7.40 -14.07
C SER A 102 -6.75 -7.39 -13.27
N HIS A 103 -6.91 -6.38 -12.42
CA HIS A 103 -8.09 -6.21 -11.58
C HIS A 103 -8.49 -4.74 -11.52
N TRP A 104 -9.80 -4.46 -11.45
CA TRP A 104 -10.31 -3.10 -11.36
C TRP A 104 -10.10 -2.53 -9.95
N TRP A 105 -9.39 -1.40 -9.87
CA TRP A 105 -8.97 -0.80 -8.60
C TRP A 105 -10.10 -0.29 -7.70
N GLY A 106 -11.31 -0.14 -8.23
CA GLY A 106 -12.47 0.32 -7.47
C GLY A 106 -13.21 -0.80 -6.72
N THR A 107 -12.92 -2.07 -7.02
CA THR A 107 -13.50 -3.20 -6.29
C THR A 107 -12.95 -3.23 -4.86
N PRO A 108 -13.77 -3.56 -3.85
CA PRO A 108 -13.28 -3.89 -2.52
C PRO A 108 -12.12 -4.89 -2.57
N PHE A 109 -11.15 -4.73 -1.67
CA PHE A 109 -9.90 -5.48 -1.68
C PHE A 109 -10.05 -6.97 -1.29
N GLN A 110 -11.16 -7.33 -0.63
CA GLN A 110 -11.45 -8.69 -0.16
C GLN A 110 -11.64 -9.69 -1.30
#